data_AF-A0A2S5D4R8-F1
#
_entry.id   AF-A0A2S5D4R8-F1
#
_cell.length_a   1.000
_cell.length_b   1.000
_cell.length_c   1.000
_cell.angle_alpha   90.00
_cell.angle_beta   90.00
_cell.angle_gamma   90.00
#
_symmetry.space_group_name_H-M   'P 1'
#
loop_
_entity.id
_entity.type
_entity.pdbx_description
1 polymer ?
#
loop_
_entity_poly.entity_id
_entity_poly.type
_entity_poly.pdbx_seq_one_letter_code
_entity_poly.pdbx_strand_id
1 'polypeptide(L)'
;MLNDADRQLQFLLKTLAYSTPRPECCCRLGARFLADSHYEQAIYWYEQAISMKNKPNQGNLIEHIAWTWLPYIQLAVCYDCLGQYDIANNYNEQALQYDPTNKLILDNQQYFKNRLKE
;
A
#
# COMPACT_ATOMS: atom_id res chain seq x y z
N MET A 1 6.54 22.62 18.27
CA MET A 1 5.70 22.74 17.06
C MET A 1 5.75 21.42 16.34
N LEU A 2 4.59 20.83 16.01
CA LEU A 2 4.56 19.63 15.15
C LEU A 2 5.04 20.02 13.75
N ASN A 3 5.94 19.20 13.19
CA ASN A 3 6.31 19.32 11.78
C ASN A 3 5.07 19.05 10.89
N ASP A 4 5.18 19.38 9.61
CA ASP A 4 4.02 19.28 8.71
C ASP A 4 3.55 17.83 8.51
N ALA A 5 4.45 16.84 8.62
CA ALA A 5 4.11 15.43 8.50
C ALA A 5 3.23 14.95 9.67
N ASP A 6 3.55 15.38 10.88
CA ASP A 6 2.76 15.01 12.07
C ASP A 6 1.38 15.68 12.06
N ARG A 7 1.27 16.91 11.53
CA ARG A 7 -0.04 17.55 11.31
C ARG A 7 -0.86 16.82 10.27
N GLN A 8 -0.24 16.36 9.18
CA GLN A 8 -0.93 15.55 8.18
C GLN A 8 -1.43 14.23 8.76
N LEU A 9 -0.61 13.56 9.58
CA LEU A 9 -1.02 12.34 10.28
C LEU A 9 -2.21 12.61 11.21
N GLN A 10 -2.15 13.65 12.04
CA GLN A 10 -3.26 14.04 12.91
C GLN A 10 -4.54 14.35 12.13
N PHE A 11 -4.43 15.05 11.00
CA PHE A 11 -5.57 15.33 10.15
C PHE A 11 -6.19 14.05 9.58
N LEU A 12 -5.37 13.14 9.06
CA LEU A 12 -5.83 11.84 8.54
C LEU A 12 -6.51 10.99 9.62
N LEU A 13 -5.95 10.94 10.83
CA LEU A 13 -6.56 10.20 11.93
C LEU A 13 -7.87 10.83 12.38
N LYS A 14 -7.98 12.17 12.33
CA LYS A 14 -9.21 12.89 12.67
C LYS A 14 -10.35 12.59 11.69
N THR A 15 -10.08 12.31 10.42
CA THR A 15 -11.15 11.96 9.46
C THR A 15 -11.85 10.66 9.84
N LEU A 16 -11.16 9.74 10.53
CA LEU A 16 -11.71 8.46 11.00
C LEU A 16 -12.87 8.63 12.00
N ALA A 17 -12.95 9.78 12.67
CA ALA A 17 -14.07 10.09 13.55
C ALA A 17 -15.38 10.40 12.79
N TYR A 18 -15.30 10.70 11.50
CA TYR A 18 -16.44 11.13 10.68
C TYR A 18 -16.85 10.10 9.62
N SER A 19 -15.92 9.23 9.19
CA SER A 19 -16.21 8.18 8.21
C SER A 19 -15.18 7.06 8.27
N THR A 20 -15.54 5.90 7.72
CA THR A 20 -14.56 4.83 7.46
C THR A 20 -13.47 5.33 6.51
N PRO A 21 -12.19 5.00 6.75
CA PRO A 21 -11.10 5.51 5.92
C PRO A 21 -11.27 5.06 4.47
N ARG A 22 -11.03 5.94 3.50
CA ARG A 22 -10.96 5.52 2.09
C ARG A 22 -9.58 4.92 1.77
N PRO A 23 -9.43 4.12 0.71
CA PRO A 23 -8.14 3.60 0.26
C PRO A 23 -7.05 4.66 0.13
N GLU A 24 -7.37 5.89 -0.28
CA GLU A 24 -6.40 7.00 -0.32
C GLU A 24 -5.90 7.38 1.08
N CYS A 25 -6.80 7.45 2.06
CA CYS A 25 -6.43 7.72 3.45
C CYS A 25 -5.56 6.59 4.00
N CYS A 26 -5.94 5.34 3.76
CA CYS A 26 -5.18 4.16 4.13
C CYS A 26 -3.77 4.16 3.50
N CYS A 27 -3.65 4.45 2.20
CA CYS A 27 -2.34 4.52 1.53
C CYS A 27 -1.45 5.64 2.09
N ARG A 28 -2.03 6.80 2.46
CA ARG A 28 -1.27 7.90 3.08
C ARG A 28 -0.82 7.56 4.50
N LEU A 29 -1.67 6.90 5.28
CA LEU A 29 -1.30 6.39 6.60
C LEU A 29 -0.18 5.35 6.48
N GLY A 30 -0.34 4.37 5.58
CA GLY A 30 0.67 3.36 5.31
C GLY A 30 2.02 3.97 4.91
N ALA A 31 2.01 4.97 4.04
CA ALA A 31 3.23 5.66 3.60
C ALA A 31 3.93 6.40 4.76
N ARG A 32 3.16 6.97 5.69
CA ARG A 32 3.72 7.62 6.88
C ARG A 32 4.44 6.62 7.78
N PHE A 33 3.81 5.48 8.07
CA PHE A 33 4.42 4.43 8.89
C PHE A 33 5.63 3.79 8.19
N LEU A 34 5.54 3.56 6.88
CA LEU A 34 6.66 3.04 6.09
C LEU A 34 7.87 3.97 6.14
N ALA A 35 7.66 5.28 6.03
CA ALA A 35 8.75 6.27 6.10
C ALA A 35 9.48 6.27 7.45
N ASP A 36 8.79 5.86 8.52
CA ASP A 36 9.35 5.75 9.87
C ASP A 36 9.78 4.29 10.19
N SER A 37 9.89 3.40 9.19
CA SER A 37 10.23 1.97 9.32
C SER A 37 9.29 1.16 10.23
N HIS A 38 8.08 1.66 10.46
CA HIS A 38 7.00 0.97 11.18
C HIS A 38 6.25 0.04 10.22
N TYR A 39 6.93 -1.03 9.76
CA TYR A 39 6.45 -1.88 8.66
C TYR A 39 5.13 -2.58 8.97
N GLU A 40 4.94 -3.08 10.20
CA GLU A 40 3.70 -3.76 10.60
C GLU A 40 2.49 -2.82 10.55
N GLN A 41 2.63 -1.59 11.05
CA GLN A 41 1.57 -0.57 10.94
C GLN A 41 1.33 -0.17 9.48
N ALA A 42 2.39 -0.07 8.67
CA ALA A 42 2.26 0.22 7.25
C ALA A 42 1.45 -0.86 6.53
N ILE A 43 1.79 -2.14 6.76
CA ILE A 43 1.08 -3.31 6.24
C ILE A 43 -0.39 -3.25 6.61
N TYR A 44 -0.70 -3.05 7.89
CA TYR A 44 -2.10 -2.96 8.34
C TYR A 44 -2.90 -1.96 7.52
N TRP A 45 -2.38 -0.74 7.33
CA TRP A 45 -3.09 0.29 6.58
C TRP A 45 -3.22 -0.04 5.10
N TYR A 46 -2.18 -0.59 4.45
CA TYR A 46 -2.29 -1.01 3.05
C TYR A 46 -3.25 -2.19 2.86
N GLU A 47 -3.33 -3.13 3.81
CA GLU A 47 -4.33 -4.20 3.82
C GLU A 47 -5.75 -3.66 3.96
N GLN A 48 -5.97 -2.65 4.79
CA GLN A 48 -7.25 -1.94 4.84
C GLN A 48 -7.60 -1.33 3.47
N ALA A 49 -6.63 -0.74 2.76
CA ALA A 49 -6.85 -0.16 1.45
C ALA A 49 -7.34 -1.18 0.41
N ILE A 50 -6.78 -2.41 0.40
CA ILE A 50 -7.19 -3.46 -0.56
C ILE A 50 -8.47 -4.17 -0.15
N SER A 51 -8.73 -4.36 1.15
CA SER A 51 -9.95 -5.05 1.62
C SER A 51 -11.22 -4.27 1.27
N MET A 52 -11.13 -2.95 1.20
CA MET A 52 -12.25 -2.08 0.83
C MET A 52 -12.59 -2.12 -0.66
N LYS A 53 -11.64 -2.48 -1.52
CA LYS A 53 -11.88 -2.69 -2.96
C LYS A 53 -12.78 -3.89 -3.22
N ASN A 54 -12.68 -4.90 -2.35
CA ASN A 54 -13.45 -6.14 -2.46
C ASN A 54 -14.90 -5.99 -1.96
N LYS A 55 -15.31 -4.79 -1.52
CA LYS A 55 -16.71 -4.51 -1.16
C LYS A 55 -17.45 -3.96 -2.39
N PRO A 56 -18.48 -4.64 -2.89
CA PRO A 56 -19.23 -4.22 -4.07
C PRO A 56 -20.20 -3.11 -3.67
N ASN A 57 -19.69 -1.90 -3.44
CA ASN A 57 -20.49 -0.68 -3.36
C ASN A 57 -19.53 0.51 -3.22
N GLN A 58 -19.30 1.21 -4.33
CA GLN A 58 -19.44 2.66 -4.42
C GLN A 58 -19.05 3.11 -5.82
N GLY A 59 -20.07 3.45 -6.60
CA GLY A 59 -19.88 4.24 -7.81
C GLY A 59 -19.27 5.57 -7.43
N ASN A 60 -18.01 5.77 -7.80
CA ASN A 60 -17.46 7.04 -8.24
C ASN A 60 -16.18 6.74 -9.00
N LEU A 61 -16.24 7.06 -10.30
CA LEU A 61 -15.20 6.91 -11.29
C LEU A 61 -14.09 7.95 -11.00
N ILE A 62 -13.26 7.68 -10.00
CA ILE A 62 -11.97 8.36 -9.85
C ILE A 62 -10.93 7.25 -9.81
N GLU A 63 -10.18 7.11 -10.90
CA GLU A 63 -9.03 6.22 -11.05
C GLU A 63 -7.88 6.70 -10.16
N HIS A 64 -8.07 6.68 -8.85
CA HIS A 64 -7.00 6.98 -7.93
C HIS A 64 -6.18 5.70 -7.78
N ILE A 65 -4.88 5.74 -8.09
CA ILE A 65 -3.95 4.58 -8.05
C ILE A 65 -3.96 3.80 -6.72
N ALA A 66 -4.43 4.43 -5.64
CA ALA A 66 -4.71 3.79 -4.35
C ALA A 66 -5.75 2.64 -4.47
N TRP A 67 -6.66 2.71 -5.43
CA TRP A 67 -7.65 1.69 -5.76
C TRP A 67 -7.11 0.59 -6.68
N THR A 68 -5.90 0.73 -7.23
CA THR A 68 -5.31 -0.25 -8.15
C THR A 68 -4.01 -0.84 -7.57
N TRP A 69 -2.88 -0.74 -8.26
CA TRP A 69 -1.62 -1.41 -7.94
C TRP A 69 -0.86 -0.81 -6.76
N LEU A 70 -1.11 0.45 -6.39
CA LEU A 70 -0.28 1.16 -5.39
C LEU A 70 -0.18 0.43 -4.04
N PRO A 71 -1.28 0.08 -3.33
CA PRO A 71 -1.16 -0.58 -2.04
C PRO A 71 -0.51 -1.96 -2.14
N TYR A 72 -0.68 -2.68 -3.27
CA TYR A 72 -0.04 -3.97 -3.49
C TYR A 72 1.49 -3.82 -3.59
N ILE A 73 1.98 -2.81 -4.33
CA ILE A 73 3.42 -2.53 -4.38
C ILE A 73 3.98 -2.12 -3.03
N GLN A 74 3.25 -1.30 -2.28
CA GLN A 74 3.71 -0.90 -0.95
C GLN A 74 3.71 -2.07 0.04
N LEU A 75 2.76 -2.99 -0.05
CA LEU A 75 2.79 -4.26 0.70
C LEU A 75 4.01 -5.08 0.31
N ALA A 76 4.32 -5.20 -0.98
CA ALA A 76 5.54 -5.89 -1.43
C ALA A 76 6.80 -5.30 -0.77
N VAL A 77 6.93 -3.97 -0.75
CA VAL A 77 8.05 -3.28 -0.09
C VAL A 77 8.08 -3.56 1.42
N CYS A 78 6.94 -3.49 2.10
CA CYS A 78 6.90 -3.71 3.56
C CYS A 78 7.29 -5.15 3.93
N TYR A 79 6.76 -6.14 3.22
CA TYR A 79 7.09 -7.54 3.46
C TYR A 79 8.54 -7.88 3.08
N ASP A 80 9.09 -7.25 2.03
CA ASP A 80 10.49 -7.35 1.67
C ASP A 80 11.41 -6.83 2.79
N CYS A 81 11.06 -5.67 3.37
CA CYS A 81 11.77 -5.09 4.52
C CYS A 81 11.72 -5.99 5.77
N LEU A 82 10.67 -6.81 5.91
CA LEU A 82 10.54 -7.81 6.98
C LEU A 82 11.21 -9.15 6.65
N GLY A 83 11.86 -9.29 5.49
CA GLY A 83 12.49 -10.52 5.04
C GLY A 83 11.51 -11.61 4.56
N GLN A 84 10.24 -11.26 4.38
CA GLN A 84 9.17 -12.17 3.98
C GLN A 84 9.00 -12.15 2.45
N TYR A 85 10.04 -12.58 1.74
CA TYR A 85 10.18 -12.41 0.29
C TYR A 85 9.09 -13.10 -0.55
N ASP A 86 8.63 -14.29 -0.13
CA ASP A 86 7.55 -14.99 -0.84
C ASP A 86 6.24 -14.20 -0.81
N ILE A 87 5.91 -13.63 0.37
CA ILE A 87 4.72 -12.81 0.55
C ILE A 87 4.86 -11.50 -0.24
N ALA A 88 6.03 -10.88 -0.18
CA ALA A 88 6.34 -9.68 -0.94
C ALA A 88 6.16 -9.89 -2.45
N ASN A 89 6.69 -10.99 -2.99
CA ASN A 89 6.56 -11.34 -4.39
C ASN A 89 5.09 -11.60 -4.78
N ASN A 90 4.32 -12.29 -3.94
CA ASN A 90 2.89 -12.50 -4.18
C ASN A 90 2.12 -11.19 -4.33
N TYR A 91 2.39 -10.19 -3.48
CA TYR A 91 1.78 -8.88 -3.62
C TYR A 91 2.22 -8.15 -4.90
N ASN A 92 3.48 -8.30 -5.32
CA ASN A 92 3.95 -7.75 -6.59
C ASN A 92 3.23 -8.38 -7.80
N GLU A 93 3.04 -9.70 -7.79
CA GLU A 93 2.28 -10.41 -8.84
C GLU A 93 0.81 -9.98 -8.87
N GLN A 94 0.19 -9.72 -7.73
CA GLN A 94 -1.15 -9.13 -7.68
C GLN A 94 -1.18 -7.71 -8.28
N ALA A 95 -0.15 -6.91 -8.05
CA ALA A 95 -0.03 -5.58 -8.64
C ALA A 95 0.05 -5.64 -10.18
N LEU A 96 0.71 -6.65 -10.77
CA LEU A 96 0.78 -6.86 -12.22
C LEU A 96 -0.60 -7.07 -12.86
N GLN A 97 -1.54 -7.65 -12.13
CA GLN A 97 -2.91 -7.87 -12.63
C GLN A 97 -3.65 -6.54 -12.87
N TYR A 98 -3.24 -5.46 -12.20
CA TYR A 98 -3.82 -4.13 -12.37
C TYR A 98 -3.10 -3.29 -13.43
N ASP A 99 -1.77 -3.37 -13.50
CA ASP A 99 -0.97 -2.63 -14.49
C ASP A 99 0.26 -3.45 -14.92
N PRO A 100 0.11 -4.31 -15.95
CA PRO A 100 1.20 -5.19 -16.40
C PRO A 100 2.33 -4.45 -17.11
N THR A 101 2.13 -3.16 -17.44
CA THR A 101 3.13 -2.33 -18.12
C THR A 101 3.93 -1.44 -17.17
N ASN A 102 3.57 -1.45 -15.89
CA ASN A 102 4.18 -0.59 -14.90
C ASN A 102 5.65 -0.95 -14.66
N LYS A 103 6.55 0.01 -14.90
CA LYS A 103 7.99 -0.21 -14.77
C LYS A 103 8.41 -0.63 -13.37
N LEU A 104 7.83 -0.04 -12.32
CA LEU A 104 8.16 -0.37 -10.93
C LEU A 104 7.80 -1.83 -10.59
N ILE A 105 6.64 -2.29 -11.06
CA ILE A 105 6.15 -3.64 -10.80
C ILE A 105 7.01 -4.68 -11.54
N LEU A 106 7.40 -4.39 -12.78
CA LEU A 106 8.27 -5.25 -13.57
C LEU A 106 9.69 -5.34 -12.99
N ASP A 107 10.22 -4.22 -12.49
CA ASP A 107 11.54 -4.20 -11.85
C ASP A 107 11.53 -5.03 -10.54
N ASN A 108 10.49 -4.88 -9.72
CA ASN A 108 10.28 -5.70 -8.53
C ASN A 108 10.14 -7.19 -8.87
N GLN A 109 9.42 -7.53 -9.96
CA GLN A 109 9.30 -8.92 -10.40
C GLN A 109 10.67 -9.52 -10.71
N GLN A 110 11.53 -8.78 -11.41
CA GLN A 110 12.88 -9.25 -11.71
C GLN A 110 13.75 -9.35 -10.45
N TYR A 111 13.60 -8.42 -9.51
CA TYR A 111 14.24 -8.48 -8.20
C TYR A 111 13.87 -9.77 -7.44
N PHE A 112 12.58 -10.05 -7.25
CA PHE A 112 12.13 -11.23 -6.52
C PHE A 112 12.47 -12.54 -7.25
N LYS A 113 12.44 -12.56 -8.58
CA LYS A 113 12.91 -13.70 -9.39
C LYS A 113 14.37 -14.05 -9.12
N ASN A 114 15.21 -13.07 -8.82
CA ASN A 114 16.61 -13.31 -8.47
C ASN A 114 16.73 -13.69 -6.99
N ARG A 115 16.04 -12.96 -6.10
CA ARG A 115 16.09 -13.14 -4.65
C ARG A 115 15.62 -14.52 -4.18
N LEU A 116 14.61 -15.09 -4.84
CA LEU A 116 14.01 -16.39 -4.46
C LEU A 116 14.70 -17.61 -5.12
N LYS A 117 15.72 -17.39 -5.96
CA LYS A 117 16.54 -18.48 -6.53
C LYS A 117 17.77 -18.81 -5.67
N GLU A 118 18.12 -17.94 -4.74
CA GLU A 118 19.17 -18.12 -3.74
C GLU A 118 18.67 -19.03 -2.61
#